data_AF-A0A7C3WG60-F1
#
_entry.id   AF-A0A7C3WG60-F1
#
_cell.length_a   1.000
_cell.length_b   1.000
_cell.length_c   1.000
_cell.angle_alpha   90.00
_cell.angle_beta   90.00
_cell.angle_gamma   90.00
#
_symmetry.space_group_name_H-M   'P 1'
#
loop_
_entity.id
_entity.type
_entity.pdbx_description
1 polymer ?
#
loop_
_entity_poly.entity_id
_entity_poly.type
_entity_poly.pdbx_seq_one_letter_code
_entity_poly.pdbx_strand_id
1 'polypeptide(L)' 'MITVKGKLKYGYKDAEGKLHADFEMRMPTLEDMEWAIENAPEGASTARMARYIWARTLVSLGTLTPEQITPELLAG' A
#
# COMPACT_ATOMS: atom_id res chain seq x y z
N MET A 1 14.58 -8.46 7.85
CA MET A 1 13.41 -8.12 7.03
C MET A 1 13.93 -7.56 5.71
N ILE A 2 13.44 -8.05 4.57
CA ILE A 2 13.88 -7.57 3.24
C ILE A 2 12.96 -6.42 2.83
N THR A 3 13.55 -5.29 2.43
CA THR A 3 12.83 -4.16 1.83
C THR A 3 13.29 -3.93 0.39
N VAL A 4 12.38 -3.40 -0.41
CA VAL A 4 12.60 -2.98 -1.80
C VAL A 4 12.28 -1.51 -1.89
N LYS A 5 13.20 -0.75 -2.51
CA LYS A 5 12.99 0.65 -2.87
C LYS A 5 12.82 0.77 -4.37
N GLY A 6 11.98 1.70 -4.80
CA GLY A 6 11.74 1.94 -6.21
C GLY A 6 10.96 3.20 -6.46
N LYS A 7 10.59 3.39 -7.73
CA LYS A 7 9.77 4.51 -8.18
C LYS A 7 8.65 4.01 -9.06
N LEU A 8 7.42 4.38 -8.71
CA LEU A 8 6.25 4.11 -9.55
C LEU A 8 6.33 4.93 -10.83
N LYS A 9 6.03 4.30 -11.97
CA LYS A 9 5.90 5.01 -13.26
C LYS A 9 4.74 6.01 -13.21
N TYR A 10 3.69 5.67 -12.48
CA TYR A 10 2.52 6.50 -12.20
C TYR A 10 2.34 6.54 -10.69
N GLY A 11 2.73 7.65 -10.08
CA GLY A 11 2.60 7.87 -8.63
C GLY A 11 1.20 8.34 -8.23
N TYR A 12 0.98 8.44 -6.93
CA TYR A 12 -0.23 9.04 -6.37
C TYR A 12 -0.09 10.56 -6.34
N LYS A 13 -1.09 11.30 -6.86
CA LYS A 13 -1.12 12.77 -6.76
C LYS A 13 -2.10 13.15 -5.66
N ASP A 14 -1.62 13.82 -4.62
CA ASP A 14 -2.47 14.24 -3.51
C ASP A 14 -3.37 15.44 -3.88
N ALA A 15 -4.25 15.83 -2.97
CA ALA A 15 -5.15 16.95 -3.14
C ALA A 15 -4.43 18.31 -3.29
N GLU A 16 -3.20 18.42 -2.77
CA GLU A 16 -2.34 19.61 -2.90
C GLU A 16 -1.54 19.61 -4.21
N GLY A 17 -1.65 18.55 -5.01
CA GLY A 17 -1.03 18.39 -6.30
C GLY A 17 0.39 17.82 -6.27
N LYS A 18 0.87 17.36 -5.11
CA LYS A 18 2.17 16.72 -4.96
C LYS A 18 2.13 15.28 -5.48
N LEU A 19 3.16 14.89 -6.24
CA LEU A 19 3.30 13.53 -6.77
C LEU A 19 4.16 12.67 -5.83
N HIS A 20 3.58 11.58 -5.35
CA HIS A 20 4.21 10.55 -4.54
C HIS A 20 4.52 9.33 -5.41
N ALA A 21 5.78 9.17 -5.81
CA ALA A 21 6.20 8.11 -6.73
C ALA A 21 7.30 7.22 -6.16
N ASP A 22 8.23 7.76 -5.38
CA ASP A 22 9.26 6.96 -4.72
C ASP A 22 8.64 6.14 -3.58
N PHE A 23 9.01 4.87 -3.43
CA PHE A 23 8.45 4.01 -2.40
C PHE A 23 9.52 3.15 -1.73
N GLU A 24 9.22 2.76 -0.49
CA GLU A 24 9.89 1.66 0.20
C GLU A 24 8.81 0.67 0.67
N MET A 25 9.01 -0.60 0.36
CA MET A 25 8.08 -1.67 0.72
C MET A 25 8.84 -2.84 1.33
N ARG A 26 8.31 -3.42 2.40
CA ARG A 26 8.81 -4.68 2.96
C ARG A 26 8.07 -5.87 2.35
N MET A 27 8.70 -7.05 2.39
CA MET A 27 7.98 -8.29 2.08
C MET A 27 6.80 -8.49 3.05
N PRO A 28 5.60 -8.87 2.55
CA PRO A 28 4.47 -9.22 3.41
C PRO A 28 4.78 -10.44 4.29
N THR A 29 4.32 -10.41 5.53
CA THR A 29 4.27 -11.58 6.42
C THR A 29 2.93 -12.29 6.27
N LEU A 30 2.80 -13.50 6.84
CA LEU A 30 1.51 -14.19 6.92
C LEU A 30 0.48 -13.40 7.74
N GLU A 31 0.93 -12.71 8.80
CA GLU A 31 0.07 -11.83 9.61
C GLU A 31 -0.53 -10.68 8.79
N ASP A 32 0.21 -10.12 7.82
CA ASP A 32 -0.36 -9.10 6.92
C ASP A 32 -1.46 -9.69 6.02
N MET A 33 -1.30 -10.96 5.62
CA MET A 33 -2.29 -11.66 4.81
C MET A 33 -3.54 -11.97 5.62
N GLU A 34 -3.37 -12.50 6.83
CA GLU A 34 -4.46 -12.77 7.79
C GLU A 34 -5.24 -11.48 8.08
N TRP A 35 -4.53 -10.40 8.42
CA TRP A 35 -5.14 -9.09 8.63
C TRP A 35 -5.93 -8.60 7.41
N ALA A 36 -5.39 -8.78 6.20
CA ALA A 36 -6.10 -8.41 4.98
C ALA A 36 -7.38 -9.23 4.78
N ILE A 37 -7.38 -10.52 5.12
CA ILE A 37 -8.56 -11.40 5.00
C ILE A 37 -9.66 -10.95 5.96
N GLU A 38 -9.29 -10.55 7.17
CA GLU A 38 -10.23 -10.11 8.20
C GLU A 38 -10.82 -8.71 7.96
N ASN A 39 -10.06 -7.83 7.30
CA ASN A 39 -10.43 -6.42 7.15
C ASN A 39 -10.94 -6.05 5.74
N ALA A 40 -10.71 -6.89 4.74
CA ALA A 40 -11.26 -6.67 3.41
C ALA A 40 -12.77 -6.95 3.36
N PRO A 41 -13.53 -6.26 2.48
CA PRO A 41 -14.95 -6.54 2.30
C PRO A 41 -15.19 -8.00 1.89
N GLU A 42 -16.32 -8.56 2.30
CA GLU A 42 -16.74 -9.90 1.91
C GLU A 42 -16.73 -10.05 0.38
N GLY A 43 -16.20 -11.18 -0.12
CA GLY A 43 -16.04 -11.43 -1.55
C GLY A 43 -14.99 -10.55 -2.24
N ALA A 44 -14.05 -9.95 -1.49
CA ALA A 44 -12.94 -9.19 -2.06
C ALA A 44 -12.17 -10.00 -3.10
N SER A 45 -12.01 -9.41 -4.28
CA SER A 45 -11.15 -9.99 -5.32
C SER A 45 -9.68 -9.94 -4.91
N THR A 46 -8.84 -10.74 -5.57
CA THR A 46 -7.39 -10.78 -5.35
C THR A 46 -6.74 -9.39 -5.45
N ALA A 47 -7.19 -8.53 -6.36
CA ALA A 47 -6.71 -7.16 -6.49
C ALA A 47 -7.12 -6.28 -5.29
N ARG A 48 -8.31 -6.49 -4.72
CA ARG A 48 -8.74 -5.78 -3.50
C ARG A 48 -7.91 -6.26 -2.30
N MET A 49 -7.73 -7.57 -2.15
CA MET A 49 -6.84 -8.16 -1.12
C MET A 49 -5.42 -7.60 -1.18
N ALA A 50 -4.86 -7.47 -2.39
CA ALA A 50 -3.53 -6.89 -2.58
C ALA A 50 -3.41 -5.47 -2.01
N ARG A 51 -4.45 -4.62 -2.12
CA ARG A 51 -4.42 -3.26 -1.56
C ARG A 51 -4.34 -3.26 -0.04
N TYR A 52 -5.06 -4.16 0.62
CA TYR A 52 -4.98 -4.30 2.09
C TYR A 52 -3.58 -4.75 2.53
N ILE A 53 -3.00 -5.72 1.82
CA ILE A 53 -1.64 -6.18 2.10
C ILE A 53 -0.61 -5.06 1.83
N TRP A 54 -0.73 -4.35 0.71
CA TRP A 54 0.20 -3.30 0.31
C TRP A 54 0.16 -2.09 1.24
N ALA A 55 -1.03 -1.70 1.72
CA ALA A 55 -1.19 -0.64 2.70
C ALA A 55 -0.38 -0.91 4.00
N ARG A 56 -0.32 -2.17 4.47
CA ARG A 56 0.47 -2.54 5.65
C ARG A 56 1.96 -2.72 5.40
N THR A 57 2.37 -2.86 4.15
CA THR A 57 3.74 -3.26 3.78
C THR A 57 4.53 -2.14 3.12
N LEU A 58 3.87 -1.08 2.64
CA LEU A 58 4.53 0.16 2.27
C LEU A 58 5.03 0.88 3.53
N VAL A 59 6.34 1.02 3.62
CA VAL A 59 7.03 1.79 4.67
C VAL A 59 6.99 3.28 4.35
N SER A 60 6.99 3.64 3.05
CA SER A 60 6.76 5.01 2.59
C SER A 60 6.27 5.05 1.15
N LEU A 61 5.51 6.11 0.82
CA LEU A 61 5.12 6.47 -0.54
C LEU A 61 5.28 8.00 -0.72
N GLY A 62 6.37 8.41 -1.35
CA GLY A 62 6.82 9.80 -1.39
C GLY A 62 7.04 10.31 0.02
N THR A 63 6.23 11.28 0.45
CA THR A 63 6.24 11.79 1.83
C THR A 63 5.12 11.25 2.71
N LEU A 64 4.36 10.24 2.27
CA LEU A 64 3.34 9.59 3.09
C LEU A 64 4.01 8.60 4.05
N THR A 65 3.60 8.67 5.33
CA THR A 65 3.97 7.67 6.35
C THR A 65 3.08 6.43 6.24
N PRO A 66 3.46 5.28 6.84
CA PRO A 66 2.65 4.06 6.78
C PRO A 66 1.19 4.26 7.21
N GLU A 67 0.94 5.10 8.21
CA GLU A 67 -0.40 5.36 8.75
C GLU A 67 -1.29 6.13 7.78
N GLN A 68 -0.70 6.83 6.81
CA GLN A 68 -1.41 7.58 5.78
C GLN A 68 -1.69 6.75 4.52
N ILE A 69 -1.05 5.59 4.36
CA ILE A 69 -1.18 4.73 3.17
C ILE A 69 -2.31 3.72 3.41
N THR A 70 -3.53 4.08 3.03
CA THR A 70 -4.70 3.22 3.21
C THR A 70 -5.00 2.36 1.97
N PRO A 71 -5.77 1.25 2.10
CA PRO A 71 -6.21 0.47 0.94
C PRO A 71 -7.02 1.29 -0.09
N GLU A 72 -7.75 2.30 0.38
CA GLU A 72 -8.52 3.22 -0.46
C GLU A 72 -7.61 4.15 -1.25
N LEU A 73 -6.54 4.65 -0.63
CA LEU A 73 -5.54 5.47 -1.32
C LEU A 73 -4.89 4.71 -2.48
N LEU A 74 -4.64 3.41 -2.31
CA LEU A 74 -4.05 2.54 -3.33
C LEU A 74 -5.04 2.08 -4.42
N ALA A 75 -6.30 2.53 -4.37
CA ALA A 75 -7.30 2.20 -5.39
C ALA A 75 -7.06 2.88 -6.74
N GLY A 76 -6.37 4.03 -6.73
CA GLY A 76 -6.30 4.97 -7.86
C GLY A 76 -7.35 6.05 -7.76
#